data_AF-A0A7S1L523-F1
#
_entry.id   AF-A0A7S1L523-F1
#
_cell.length_a   1.000
_cell.length_b   1.000
_cell.length_c   1.000
_cell.angle_alpha   90.00
_cell.angle_beta   90.00
_cell.angle_gamma   90.00
#
_symmetry.space_group_name_H-M   'P 1'
#
loop_
_entity.id
_entity.type
_entity.pdbx_description
1 polymer ?
#
loop_
_entity_poly.entity_id
_entity_poly.type
_entity_poly.pdbx_seq_one_letter_code
_entity_poly.pdbx_strand_id
1 'polypeptide(L)'
;AAGPHSRGPHRPLLSAGTGGSGRPQFCCYRAGRGARPRGPQVPMACWSALAVAALAAAAVPAAAMETGGGAKHAEGGGRGWSMRHHSFTRTMSYDDVLGDWLSSAGTMALRDRVQLLPPVPDRYGALWAKQAVATKDFEARFTLSGIASAGNKKPEDAAVAFWISEWDIAKDYKEQVIVTSSKDWLQGSKSAGVTLLQNRPNFKGLAVVLLGLDSKKDARQSVAAMWNDGKDVALQDFVEGSKGTQVKFVDWVSDATQVKVRVKPDGSVRGSIMALDVKAHLGDTVWSFKQDGINIVAYVSFLKDGRVRVNDGPPTGTWEVSYGGTILIKVEGLPPGLMVFRGALLMEPQAHVERGLKSKLEYIGPTQPTGKEPEAKEEDHWVDLFSFPPGTLKSEESFVGFSGWTGSKTSIEVNLHHLELLNFDASKVGEQDRDVLGDNQVQWLKILEEEKRFLDRASQTEAVERLTKLLTEHVDKYTQLGEHVKTELGKLDKQADDLSVEMGQFYTMAQAWVIESQSFDPKAVRDHISGLHTILTRDKDRHDSTLDKVNAAAAQLKAKRGASSQLNDEGNKVKVQAVSDLSKSVEDLAEKGSMQTNGLLLVMVVSVAGLGLLFLNRMRYYEKKHYI
;
A
#
# COMPACT_ATOMS: atom_id res chain seq x y z
N ALA A 1 16.70 72.81 -16.09
CA ALA A 1 15.28 72.86 -16.44
C ALA A 1 14.53 71.98 -15.44
N ALA A 2 14.20 72.53 -14.28
CA ALA A 2 12.89 73.09 -13.90
C ALA A 2 12.03 72.04 -13.16
N GLY A 3 11.96 72.16 -11.82
CA GLY A 3 10.93 71.52 -10.98
C GLY A 3 9.57 72.24 -11.10
N PRO A 4 8.61 72.15 -10.13
CA PRO A 4 8.86 72.00 -8.69
C PRO A 4 7.81 71.22 -7.83
N HIS A 5 8.22 70.99 -6.56
CA HIS A 5 7.51 71.03 -5.28
C HIS A 5 5.98 70.84 -5.15
N SER A 6 5.58 70.01 -4.16
CA SER A 6 4.67 70.47 -3.09
C SER A 6 5.00 69.81 -1.74
N ARG A 7 4.99 70.62 -0.68
CA ARG A 7 5.20 70.30 0.74
C ARG A 7 4.03 70.89 1.55
N GLY A 8 3.55 70.14 2.54
CA GLY A 8 2.96 70.61 3.80
C GLY A 8 1.44 70.87 3.85
N PRO A 9 0.82 71.06 5.05
CA PRO A 9 1.44 71.19 6.38
C PRO A 9 0.72 70.49 7.58
N HIS A 10 1.40 70.64 8.73
CA HIS A 10 1.04 70.39 10.13
C HIS A 10 -0.36 70.82 10.63
N ARG A 11 -0.89 70.13 11.66
CA ARG A 11 -1.04 70.68 13.04
C ARG A 11 -1.49 69.64 14.11
N PRO A 12 -1.24 69.92 15.41
CA PRO A 12 -1.24 68.97 16.54
C PRO A 12 -2.45 69.13 17.48
N LEU A 13 -2.61 68.21 18.45
CA LEU A 13 -3.35 68.47 19.70
C LEU A 13 -2.72 67.72 20.89
N LEU A 14 -2.30 68.52 21.86
CA LEU A 14 -1.95 68.19 23.25
C LEU A 14 -3.20 68.26 24.12
N SER A 15 -3.30 67.39 25.14
CA SER A 15 -3.91 67.62 26.48
C SER A 15 -3.96 66.25 27.19
N ALA A 16 -3.14 65.95 28.21
CA ALA A 16 -3.39 66.19 29.65
C ALA A 16 -4.80 65.70 30.09
N GLY A 17 -5.01 64.88 31.12
CA GLY A 17 -4.19 64.31 32.19
C GLY A 17 -5.13 63.59 33.18
N THR A 18 -4.59 63.14 34.33
CA THR A 18 -5.28 62.49 35.48
C THR A 18 -5.70 61.03 35.25
N GLY A 19 -5.39 60.04 36.10
CA GLY A 19 -5.15 60.02 37.53
C GLY A 19 -6.20 59.08 38.14
N GLY A 20 -5.82 57.94 38.74
CA GLY A 20 -6.83 57.03 39.29
C GLY A 20 -6.32 55.65 39.69
N SER A 21 -5.52 55.61 40.74
CA SER A 21 -5.30 54.45 41.60
C SER A 21 -6.61 53.94 42.21
N GLY A 22 -6.81 52.61 42.30
CA GLY A 22 -7.93 52.06 43.05
C GLY A 22 -7.97 50.53 43.13
N ARG A 23 -7.12 49.95 43.98
CA ARG A 23 -7.45 48.69 44.69
C ARG A 23 -8.41 49.04 45.84
N PRO A 24 -9.30 48.12 46.24
CA PRO A 24 -9.13 47.44 47.54
C PRO A 24 -9.48 45.94 47.43
N GLN A 25 -8.74 44.98 48.02
CA GLN A 25 -8.61 44.61 49.44
C GLN A 25 -9.91 44.34 50.21
N PHE A 26 -10.14 43.02 50.40
CA PHE A 26 -10.38 42.30 51.66
C PHE A 26 -11.57 42.64 52.59
N CYS A 27 -12.20 41.54 53.02
CA CYS A 27 -12.46 41.13 54.42
C CYS A 27 -13.92 40.83 54.84
N CYS A 28 -14.07 39.57 55.29
CA CYS A 28 -14.73 39.13 56.53
C CYS A 28 -16.13 38.50 56.49
N TYR A 29 -16.29 37.60 57.48
CA TYR A 29 -17.46 36.81 57.94
C TYR A 29 -17.58 35.39 57.38
N ARG A 30 -17.73 34.31 58.16
CA ARG A 30 -17.67 34.06 59.62
C ARG A 30 -17.70 32.53 59.80
N ALA A 31 -17.00 32.02 60.79
CA ALA A 31 -17.03 30.63 61.23
C ALA A 31 -18.36 30.24 61.92
N GLY A 32 -18.70 28.94 61.89
CA GLY A 32 -19.29 28.29 63.05
C GLY A 32 -20.31 27.15 62.83
N ARG A 33 -19.89 25.94 63.24
CA ARG A 33 -20.67 24.83 63.87
C ARG A 33 -21.69 24.11 62.96
N GLY A 34 -21.87 22.78 63.00
CA GLY A 34 -21.33 21.70 63.81
C GLY A 34 -22.24 20.46 63.67
N ALA A 35 -21.67 19.26 63.88
CA ALA A 35 -22.28 17.99 64.32
C ALA A 35 -23.46 17.41 63.50
N ARG A 36 -23.46 16.18 62.96
CA ARG A 36 -23.45 14.80 63.54
C ARG A 36 -23.71 13.82 62.35
N PRO A 37 -23.90 12.49 62.54
CA PRO A 37 -23.05 11.47 63.14
C PRO A 37 -22.77 10.28 62.18
N ARG A 38 -21.91 9.36 62.65
CA ARG A 38 -21.56 8.04 62.08
C ARG A 38 -22.71 7.03 62.17
N GLY A 39 -22.74 6.08 61.23
CA GLY A 39 -23.47 4.80 61.26
C GLY A 39 -23.04 3.92 60.07
N PRO A 40 -23.19 2.57 60.12
CA PRO A 40 -22.03 1.70 60.40
C PRO A 40 -21.51 0.87 59.23
N GLN A 41 -20.26 0.41 59.42
CA GLN A 41 -19.55 -0.61 58.67
C GLN A 41 -20.13 -2.02 58.90
N VAL A 42 -20.17 -2.85 57.86
CA VAL A 42 -20.24 -4.33 57.90
C VAL A 42 -19.52 -4.83 56.61
N PRO A 43 -18.90 -6.03 56.57
CA PRO A 43 -17.49 -6.16 56.21
C PRO A 43 -17.25 -6.91 54.88
N MET A 44 -16.00 -6.81 54.42
CA MET A 44 -15.39 -7.71 53.44
C MET A 44 -15.50 -9.17 53.87
N ALA A 45 -15.93 -10.02 52.94
CA ALA A 45 -15.68 -11.46 52.97
C ALA A 45 -14.84 -11.84 51.75
N CYS A 46 -13.58 -12.19 52.01
CA CYS A 46 -12.72 -12.97 51.13
C CYS A 46 -13.35 -14.35 50.88
N TRP A 47 -13.55 -14.73 49.61
CA TRP A 47 -13.60 -16.15 49.22
C TRP A 47 -12.76 -16.34 47.96
N SER A 48 -11.58 -16.90 48.17
CA SER A 48 -10.76 -17.62 47.20
C SER A 48 -11.38 -18.98 46.91
N ALA A 49 -11.53 -19.36 45.64
CA ALA A 49 -11.58 -20.77 45.23
C ALA A 49 -11.17 -20.95 43.77
N LEU A 50 -10.06 -21.67 43.61
CA LEU A 50 -9.57 -22.34 42.40
C LEU A 50 -10.39 -23.61 42.13
N ALA A 51 -10.65 -23.92 40.84
CA ALA A 51 -10.69 -25.27 40.23
C ALA A 51 -11.26 -25.11 38.80
N VAL A 52 -10.47 -25.19 37.71
CA VAL A 52 -10.04 -26.42 37.01
C VAL A 52 -11.19 -27.37 36.69
N ALA A 53 -11.64 -27.35 35.43
CA ALA A 53 -12.24 -28.51 34.77
C ALA A 53 -11.84 -28.52 33.29
N ALA A 54 -11.27 -29.63 32.88
CA ALA A 54 -10.64 -29.88 31.60
C ALA A 54 -11.59 -30.52 30.58
N LEU A 55 -11.24 -30.33 29.30
CA LEU A 55 -11.32 -31.25 28.15
C LEU A 55 -12.48 -32.26 28.05
N ALA A 56 -13.28 -32.08 26.98
CA ALA A 56 -13.73 -33.09 26.00
C ALA A 56 -14.81 -32.39 25.12
N ALA A 57 -14.95 -32.56 23.81
CA ALA A 57 -14.41 -33.50 22.84
C ALA A 57 -14.52 -32.86 21.45
N ALA A 58 -13.65 -33.30 20.54
CA ALA A 58 -13.79 -33.11 19.11
C ALA A 58 -15.03 -33.85 18.59
N ALA A 59 -15.84 -33.18 17.76
CA ALA A 59 -16.69 -33.83 16.77
C ALA A 59 -17.01 -32.81 15.66
N VAL A 60 -16.39 -33.00 14.50
CA VAL A 60 -16.86 -32.49 13.21
C VAL A 60 -18.09 -33.31 12.82
N PRO A 61 -19.15 -32.68 12.32
CA PRO A 61 -19.75 -33.20 11.10
C PRO A 61 -19.93 -32.09 10.04
N ALA A 62 -19.58 -32.48 8.82
CA ALA A 62 -19.85 -31.75 7.61
C ALA A 62 -21.37 -31.70 7.31
N ALA A 63 -21.76 -30.59 6.67
CA ALA A 63 -22.91 -30.42 5.79
C ALA A 63 -24.32 -30.73 6.34
N ALA A 64 -25.02 -29.67 6.75
CA ALA A 64 -26.46 -29.54 6.51
C ALA A 64 -26.78 -28.07 6.22
N MET A 65 -27.22 -27.85 4.99
CA MET A 65 -27.72 -26.60 4.45
C MET A 65 -29.14 -26.40 4.99
N GLU A 66 -29.29 -25.57 6.02
CA GLU A 66 -30.59 -25.07 6.46
C GLU A 66 -30.68 -23.56 6.28
N THR A 67 -31.55 -23.19 5.34
CA THR A 67 -32.13 -21.88 5.16
C THR A 67 -32.99 -21.52 6.38
N GLY A 68 -32.64 -20.48 7.12
CA GLY A 68 -33.56 -19.88 8.08
C GLY A 68 -32.89 -19.25 9.31
N GLY A 69 -32.63 -17.95 9.24
CA GLY A 69 -32.21 -17.18 10.40
C GLY A 69 -31.93 -15.74 10.04
N GLY A 70 -32.98 -14.91 9.97
CA GLY A 70 -32.88 -13.47 9.79
C GLY A 70 -32.15 -12.83 10.96
N ALA A 71 -30.82 -12.85 10.91
CA ALA A 71 -29.99 -11.99 11.71
C ALA A 71 -30.11 -10.58 11.14
N LYS A 72 -30.55 -9.63 11.97
CA LYS A 72 -30.31 -8.20 11.71
C LYS A 72 -28.80 -8.04 11.54
N HIS A 73 -28.35 -7.98 10.28
CA HIS A 73 -27.00 -7.54 9.94
C HIS A 73 -26.83 -6.18 10.60
N ALA A 74 -26.04 -6.12 11.67
CA ALA A 74 -25.30 -4.91 11.96
C ALA A 74 -24.61 -4.50 10.65
N GLU A 75 -24.51 -3.21 10.37
CA GLU A 75 -23.66 -2.64 9.31
C GLU A 75 -22.16 -2.92 9.57
N GLY A 76 -21.81 -4.14 9.99
CA GLY A 76 -20.45 -4.64 10.11
C GLY A 76 -19.88 -4.71 8.70
N GLY A 77 -18.99 -3.76 8.41
CA GLY A 77 -18.40 -3.52 7.10
C GLY A 77 -18.05 -4.81 6.39
N GLY A 78 -18.93 -5.23 5.47
CA GLY A 78 -18.64 -6.30 4.53
C GLY A 78 -17.33 -5.98 3.85
N ARG A 79 -16.41 -6.94 3.77
CA ARG A 79 -15.15 -6.71 3.06
C ARG A 79 -15.49 -6.58 1.58
N GLY A 80 -15.47 -5.34 1.06
CA GLY A 80 -15.54 -5.10 -0.38
C GLY A 80 -14.35 -5.77 -1.08
N TRP A 81 -14.51 -6.06 -2.37
CA TRP A 81 -13.44 -6.61 -3.21
C TRP A 81 -12.60 -5.47 -3.79
N SER A 82 -11.27 -5.55 -3.65
CA SER A 82 -10.37 -4.57 -4.25
C SER A 82 -10.47 -4.61 -5.79
N MET A 83 -10.61 -3.43 -6.38
CA MET A 83 -10.65 -3.19 -7.82
C MET A 83 -9.22 -2.85 -8.28
N ARG A 84 -8.54 -3.81 -8.90
CA ARG A 84 -7.09 -3.74 -9.16
C ARG A 84 -6.73 -2.58 -10.08
N HIS A 85 -7.39 -2.40 -11.22
CA HIS A 85 -7.13 -1.34 -12.17
C HIS A 85 -7.35 0.07 -11.58
N HIS A 86 -8.18 0.18 -10.54
CA HIS A 86 -8.43 1.41 -9.79
C HIS A 86 -7.68 1.52 -8.45
N SER A 87 -6.77 0.59 -8.14
CA SER A 87 -6.07 0.54 -6.84
C SER A 87 -4.57 0.42 -7.01
N PHE A 88 -3.81 1.04 -6.10
CA PHE A 88 -2.40 0.73 -5.92
C PHE A 88 -1.99 0.92 -4.46
N THR A 89 -1.22 -0.04 -3.97
CA THR A 89 -0.58 0.03 -2.64
C THR A 89 0.87 0.47 -2.74
N ARG A 90 1.52 0.21 -3.87
CA ARG A 90 2.89 0.60 -4.20
C ARG A 90 2.95 0.94 -5.68
N THR A 91 3.71 1.97 -6.01
CA THR A 91 3.78 2.52 -7.38
C THR A 91 4.82 1.85 -8.28
N MET A 92 5.76 1.11 -7.71
CA MET A 92 6.75 0.33 -8.46
C MET A 92 6.89 -1.12 -7.97
N SER A 93 5.79 -1.75 -7.55
CA SER A 93 5.77 -3.21 -7.57
C SER A 93 5.86 -3.69 -9.03
N TYR A 94 6.40 -4.89 -9.27
CA TYR A 94 6.41 -5.52 -10.59
C TYR A 94 4.98 -5.70 -11.18
N ASP A 95 3.95 -5.52 -10.36
CA ASP A 95 2.56 -5.34 -10.78
C ASP A 95 2.37 -3.93 -11.36
N ASP A 96 2.44 -3.84 -12.70
CA ASP A 96 2.35 -2.63 -13.56
C ASP A 96 0.95 -1.98 -13.59
N VAL A 97 0.31 -1.83 -12.43
CA VAL A 97 -1.08 -1.33 -12.33
C VAL A 97 -1.17 0.17 -12.67
N LEU A 98 -0.07 0.92 -12.54
CA LEU A 98 -0.04 2.32 -12.97
C LEU A 98 -0.16 2.49 -14.48
N GLY A 99 0.06 1.42 -15.27
CA GLY A 99 -0.26 1.40 -16.69
C GLY A 99 -1.74 1.69 -16.98
N ASP A 100 -2.64 1.41 -16.03
CA ASP A 100 -4.08 1.71 -16.13
C ASP A 100 -4.43 3.16 -15.80
N TRP A 101 -3.42 3.98 -15.48
CA TRP A 101 -3.59 5.38 -15.12
C TRP A 101 -2.95 6.29 -16.17
N LEU A 102 -3.63 7.36 -16.53
CA LEU A 102 -3.04 8.51 -17.21
C LEU A 102 -2.32 9.36 -16.15
N SER A 103 -0.99 9.46 -16.24
CA SER A 103 -0.19 10.43 -15.48
C SER A 103 0.28 11.53 -16.42
N SER A 104 0.05 12.79 -16.05
CA SER A 104 0.42 13.94 -16.89
C SER A 104 0.81 15.17 -16.06
N ALA A 105 1.31 16.22 -16.73
CA ALA A 105 1.82 17.44 -16.12
C ALA A 105 3.00 17.16 -15.17
N GLY A 106 2.93 17.63 -13.93
CA GLY A 106 3.93 17.40 -12.90
C GLY A 106 3.75 16.10 -12.11
N THR A 107 2.75 15.27 -12.45
CA THR A 107 2.53 13.99 -11.75
C THR A 107 3.63 13.00 -12.11
N MET A 108 4.25 12.38 -11.11
CA MET A 108 5.31 11.39 -11.29
C MET A 108 5.12 10.18 -10.38
N ALA A 109 5.19 8.99 -10.96
CA ALA A 109 5.28 7.75 -10.19
C ALA A 109 6.69 7.58 -9.64
N LEU A 110 6.82 7.58 -8.30
CA LEU A 110 8.06 7.24 -7.61
C LEU A 110 8.02 5.78 -7.19
N ARG A 111 9.05 5.28 -6.48
CA ARG A 111 9.10 3.87 -6.08
C ARG A 111 8.03 3.46 -5.06
N ASP A 112 7.62 4.39 -4.21
CA ASP A 112 6.81 4.13 -3.02
C ASP A 112 5.51 4.94 -2.95
N ARG A 113 5.30 5.86 -3.88
CA ARG A 113 4.15 6.78 -3.93
C ARG A 113 4.00 7.40 -5.32
N VAL A 114 2.86 8.01 -5.60
CA VAL A 114 2.69 8.92 -6.73
C VAL A 114 2.85 10.34 -6.21
N GLN A 115 3.84 11.08 -6.70
CA GLN A 115 3.92 12.51 -6.47
C GLN A 115 2.90 13.19 -7.38
N LEU A 116 1.76 13.61 -6.83
CA LEU A 116 0.70 14.30 -7.57
C LEU A 116 1.10 15.72 -7.94
N LEU A 117 1.76 16.43 -7.01
CA LEU A 117 2.20 17.80 -7.20
C LEU A 117 3.66 17.93 -6.74
N PRO A 118 4.58 18.46 -7.57
CA PRO A 118 5.96 18.69 -7.17
C PRO A 118 6.09 19.95 -6.28
N PRO A 119 7.19 20.11 -5.52
CA PRO A 119 7.42 21.29 -4.66
C PRO A 119 7.77 22.58 -5.42
N VAL A 120 7.29 22.76 -6.64
CA VAL A 120 7.62 23.91 -7.52
C VAL A 120 6.37 24.75 -7.74
N PRO A 121 6.43 26.09 -7.55
CA PRO A 121 5.28 26.97 -7.79
C PRO A 121 4.76 26.88 -9.22
N ASP A 122 3.47 27.16 -9.39
CA ASP A 122 2.79 27.15 -10.69
C ASP A 122 3.04 25.86 -11.50
N ARG A 123 2.92 24.72 -10.81
CA ARG A 123 2.84 23.40 -11.43
C ARG A 123 1.47 22.80 -11.21
N TYR A 124 1.11 21.95 -12.16
CA TYR A 124 -0.15 21.23 -12.17
C TYR A 124 0.12 19.74 -12.15
N GLY A 125 -0.85 18.97 -11.70
CA GLY A 125 -0.81 17.51 -11.72
C GLY A 125 -2.14 16.97 -12.21
N ALA A 126 -2.09 15.86 -12.94
CA ALA A 126 -3.25 15.05 -13.32
C ALA A 126 -2.90 13.56 -13.22
N LEU A 127 -3.80 12.78 -12.62
CA LEU A 127 -3.73 11.34 -12.51
C LEU A 127 -5.15 10.77 -12.67
N TRP A 128 -5.48 10.11 -13.78
CA TRP A 128 -6.84 9.62 -14.06
C TRP A 128 -6.85 8.14 -14.39
N ALA A 129 -7.81 7.39 -13.86
CA ALA A 129 -8.03 6.02 -14.29
C ALA A 129 -8.47 6.00 -15.76
N LYS A 130 -7.87 5.11 -16.56
CA LYS A 130 -8.23 4.94 -17.98
C LYS A 130 -9.51 4.13 -18.18
N GLN A 131 -9.87 3.33 -17.18
CA GLN A 131 -11.08 2.53 -17.19
C GLN A 131 -12.17 3.19 -16.33
N ALA A 132 -13.42 2.85 -16.59
CA ALA A 132 -14.53 3.24 -15.72
C ALA A 132 -14.66 2.27 -14.54
N VAL A 133 -15.11 2.79 -13.41
CA VAL A 133 -15.69 2.05 -12.30
C VAL A 133 -17.10 1.67 -12.70
N ALA A 134 -17.29 0.41 -13.10
CA ALA A 134 -18.57 -0.11 -13.62
C ALA A 134 -19.51 -0.63 -12.52
N THR A 135 -19.55 0.03 -11.36
CA THR A 135 -20.41 -0.34 -10.21
C THR A 135 -20.96 0.93 -9.54
N LYS A 136 -22.17 0.83 -8.99
CA LYS A 136 -22.80 1.89 -8.18
C LYS A 136 -22.55 1.73 -6.68
N ASP A 137 -21.87 0.66 -6.28
CA ASP A 137 -21.62 0.36 -4.88
C ASP A 137 -20.12 0.18 -4.65
N PHE A 138 -19.41 1.29 -4.48
CA PHE A 138 -17.96 1.26 -4.26
C PHE A 138 -17.50 2.25 -3.19
N GLU A 139 -16.28 2.07 -2.70
CA GLU A 139 -15.60 2.98 -1.80
C GLU A 139 -14.19 3.29 -2.31
N ALA A 140 -13.85 4.56 -2.40
CA ALA A 140 -12.49 5.01 -2.61
C ALA A 140 -11.84 5.31 -1.25
N ARG A 141 -10.73 4.64 -0.97
CA ARG A 141 -9.87 4.91 0.19
C ARG A 141 -8.53 5.39 -0.33
N PHE A 142 -8.06 6.53 0.13
CA PHE A 142 -6.72 6.97 -0.24
C PHE A 142 -6.00 7.67 0.90
N THR A 143 -4.67 7.56 0.89
CA THR A 143 -3.78 8.21 1.84
C THR A 143 -2.90 9.19 1.10
N LEU A 144 -2.97 10.46 1.46
CA LEU A 144 -2.15 11.53 0.92
C LEU A 144 -1.36 12.25 2.02
N SER A 145 -0.32 12.96 1.61
CA SER A 145 0.39 13.91 2.48
C SER A 145 0.72 15.18 1.70
N GLY A 146 0.39 16.33 2.27
CA GLY A 146 0.82 17.63 1.75
C GLY A 146 2.05 18.16 2.48
N ILE A 147 2.97 18.76 1.74
CA ILE A 147 4.20 19.38 2.25
C ILE A 147 4.28 20.79 1.70
N ALA A 148 4.23 21.81 2.57
CA ALA A 148 4.48 23.18 2.15
C ALA A 148 6.00 23.39 1.94
N SER A 149 6.37 24.12 0.88
CA SER A 149 7.77 24.43 0.59
C SER A 149 8.48 25.16 1.73
N ALA A 150 9.77 24.83 1.89
CA ALA A 150 10.61 25.29 2.98
C ALA A 150 10.57 26.83 3.15
N GLY A 151 10.06 27.28 4.30
CA GLY A 151 9.95 28.70 4.66
C GLY A 151 8.53 29.15 4.97
N ASN A 152 7.53 28.55 4.32
CA ASN A 152 6.12 28.88 4.57
C ASN A 152 5.47 27.77 5.39
N LYS A 153 5.06 28.12 6.61
CA LYS A 153 4.40 27.16 7.50
C LYS A 153 3.02 26.73 7.02
N LYS A 154 2.40 27.48 6.10
CA LYS A 154 1.05 27.22 5.62
C LYS A 154 0.91 27.55 4.13
N PRO A 155 0.22 26.70 3.35
CA PRO A 155 -0.11 27.03 1.97
C PRO A 155 -1.13 28.17 1.91
N GLU A 156 -1.03 29.02 0.89
CA GLU A 156 -1.92 30.18 0.69
C GLU A 156 -2.94 29.96 -0.42
N ASP A 157 -2.56 29.32 -1.53
CA ASP A 157 -3.40 29.25 -2.74
C ASP A 157 -3.42 27.88 -3.43
N ALA A 158 -2.68 26.91 -2.89
CA ALA A 158 -2.59 25.58 -3.46
C ALA A 158 -3.87 24.75 -3.27
N ALA A 159 -4.12 23.84 -4.23
CA ALA A 159 -5.28 22.97 -4.19
C ALA A 159 -5.00 21.61 -4.85
N VAL A 160 -5.54 20.55 -4.27
CA VAL A 160 -5.59 19.21 -4.87
C VAL A 160 -7.02 18.70 -4.80
N ALA A 161 -7.47 18.00 -5.82
CA ALA A 161 -8.82 17.49 -5.94
C ALA A 161 -8.81 16.00 -6.22
N PHE A 162 -9.70 15.28 -5.54
CA PHE A 162 -10.15 13.94 -5.92
C PHE A 162 -11.48 14.05 -6.66
N TRP A 163 -11.64 13.25 -7.70
CA TRP A 163 -12.78 13.31 -8.61
C TRP A 163 -13.48 11.97 -8.73
N ILE A 164 -14.80 12.01 -8.82
CA ILE A 164 -15.64 10.95 -9.40
C ILE A 164 -16.43 11.62 -10.53
N SER A 165 -16.11 11.32 -11.78
CA SER A 165 -16.72 11.97 -12.94
C SER A 165 -17.55 10.99 -13.77
N GLU A 166 -18.63 11.47 -14.38
CA GLU A 166 -19.36 10.71 -15.41
C GLU A 166 -18.66 10.74 -16.78
N TRP A 167 -17.57 11.50 -16.91
CA TRP A 167 -16.83 11.66 -18.16
C TRP A 167 -15.49 10.94 -18.12
N ASP A 168 -15.12 10.36 -19.27
CA ASP A 168 -13.80 9.79 -19.49
C ASP A 168 -12.78 10.91 -19.72
N ILE A 169 -12.32 11.49 -18.61
CA ILE A 169 -11.33 12.57 -18.64
C ILE A 169 -10.01 12.06 -19.19
N ALA A 170 -9.62 10.81 -18.89
CA ALA A 170 -8.35 10.25 -19.36
C ALA A 170 -8.27 10.20 -20.90
N LYS A 171 -9.35 9.80 -21.57
CA LYS A 171 -9.45 9.78 -23.03
C LYS A 171 -9.49 11.18 -23.64
N ASP A 172 -10.18 12.11 -22.99
CA ASP A 172 -10.35 13.47 -23.48
C ASP A 172 -9.13 14.37 -23.20
N TYR A 173 -8.24 13.96 -22.29
CA TYR A 173 -7.06 14.73 -21.89
C TYR A 173 -5.98 14.70 -22.98
N LYS A 174 -5.79 15.84 -23.64
CA LYS A 174 -4.81 16.01 -24.73
C LYS A 174 -3.65 16.87 -24.28
N GLU A 175 -2.69 16.28 -23.57
CA GLU A 175 -1.48 16.98 -23.11
C GLU A 175 -0.75 17.69 -24.24
N GLN A 176 -0.65 17.05 -25.41
CA GLN A 176 -0.02 17.66 -26.58
C GLN A 176 -0.67 18.99 -26.97
N VAL A 177 -1.99 19.13 -26.85
CA VAL A 177 -2.70 20.39 -27.16
C VAL A 177 -2.34 21.46 -26.13
N ILE A 178 -2.26 21.10 -24.85
CA ILE A 178 -1.87 22.00 -23.76
C ILE A 178 -0.45 22.54 -24.00
N VAL A 179 0.51 21.65 -24.27
CA VAL A 179 1.93 22.01 -24.45
C VAL A 179 2.18 22.77 -25.77
N THR A 180 1.42 22.50 -26.83
CA THR A 180 1.66 23.13 -28.15
C THR A 180 0.92 24.45 -28.35
N SER A 181 -0.20 24.66 -27.65
CA SER A 181 -1.02 25.86 -27.81
C SER A 181 -0.34 27.11 -27.20
N SER A 182 0.47 26.94 -26.15
CA SER A 182 1.28 28.03 -25.57
C SER A 182 2.45 27.47 -24.78
N LYS A 183 3.52 28.26 -24.63
CA LYS A 183 4.59 27.99 -23.65
C LYS A 183 4.09 28.13 -22.20
N ASP A 184 2.99 28.86 -22.00
CA ASP A 184 2.32 29.01 -20.72
C ASP A 184 1.27 27.90 -20.55
N TRP A 185 1.50 27.03 -19.56
CA TRP A 185 0.61 25.91 -19.24
C TRP A 185 -0.83 26.36 -18.94
N LEU A 186 -1.02 27.54 -18.33
CA LEU A 186 -2.35 28.06 -18.01
C LEU A 186 -3.11 28.43 -19.29
N GLN A 187 -2.41 29.03 -20.27
CA GLN A 187 -3.00 29.32 -21.57
C GLN A 187 -3.31 28.03 -22.35
N GLY A 188 -2.40 27.06 -22.33
CA GLY A 188 -2.63 25.74 -22.91
C GLY A 188 -3.84 25.02 -22.30
N SER A 189 -3.97 25.09 -20.98
CA SER A 189 -5.10 24.51 -20.24
C SER A 189 -6.43 25.18 -20.61
N LYS A 190 -6.44 26.50 -20.83
CA LYS A 190 -7.60 27.23 -21.35
C LYS A 190 -7.99 26.77 -22.76
N SER A 191 -7.01 26.63 -23.66
CA SER A 191 -7.24 26.12 -25.02
C SER A 191 -7.78 24.69 -25.04
N ALA A 192 -7.36 23.85 -24.10
CA ALA A 192 -7.86 22.48 -23.93
C ALA A 192 -9.17 22.40 -23.11
N GLY A 193 -9.65 23.50 -22.54
CA GLY A 193 -10.88 23.55 -21.72
C GLY A 193 -10.75 22.89 -20.33
N VAL A 194 -9.53 22.72 -19.81
CA VAL A 194 -9.25 22.07 -18.51
C VAL A 194 -8.76 23.09 -17.47
N THR A 195 -9.55 24.14 -17.26
CA THR A 195 -9.17 25.30 -16.45
C THR A 195 -9.36 25.14 -14.94
N LEU A 196 -10.11 24.15 -14.50
CA LEU A 196 -10.39 23.90 -13.08
C LEU A 196 -9.47 22.78 -12.57
N LEU A 197 -8.27 23.15 -12.10
CA LEU A 197 -7.27 22.21 -11.59
C LEU A 197 -6.99 21.06 -12.58
N GLN A 198 -6.75 21.33 -13.87
CA GLN A 198 -6.59 20.28 -14.91
C GLN A 198 -7.83 19.41 -15.18
N ASN A 199 -9.01 19.87 -14.74
CA ASN A 199 -10.31 19.33 -15.12
C ASN A 199 -11.17 20.42 -15.78
N ARG A 200 -12.28 20.01 -16.40
CA ARG A 200 -13.25 20.92 -17.00
C ARG A 200 -14.02 21.68 -15.91
N PRO A 201 -14.27 22.99 -16.06
CA PRO A 201 -15.07 23.76 -15.11
C PRO A 201 -16.53 23.28 -15.06
N ASN A 202 -17.04 22.68 -16.13
CA ASN A 202 -18.39 22.13 -16.23
C ASN A 202 -18.44 20.62 -16.00
N PHE A 203 -17.64 20.06 -15.08
CA PHE A 203 -17.65 18.62 -14.81
C PHE A 203 -19.02 18.10 -14.35
N LYS A 204 -19.29 16.81 -14.63
CA LYS A 204 -20.43 16.07 -14.10
C LYS A 204 -19.95 15.04 -13.09
N GLY A 205 -20.38 15.16 -11.83
CA GLY A 205 -20.00 14.26 -10.75
C GLY A 205 -19.54 14.96 -9.48
N LEU A 206 -18.68 14.30 -8.72
CA LEU A 206 -18.14 14.77 -7.45
C LEU A 206 -16.73 15.36 -7.62
N ALA A 207 -16.50 16.51 -6.97
CA ALA A 207 -15.18 17.05 -6.70
C ALA A 207 -14.98 17.17 -5.18
N VAL A 208 -13.91 16.56 -4.65
CA VAL A 208 -13.44 16.73 -3.26
C VAL A 208 -12.12 17.48 -3.30
N VAL A 209 -12.15 18.78 -3.02
CA VAL A 209 -11.02 19.70 -3.15
C VAL A 209 -10.43 19.99 -1.78
N LEU A 210 -9.18 19.61 -1.57
CA LEU A 210 -8.37 19.97 -0.42
C LEU A 210 -7.63 21.28 -0.74
N LEU A 211 -7.96 22.32 0.02
CA LEU A 211 -7.51 23.70 -0.17
C LEU A 211 -6.51 24.07 0.93
N GLY A 212 -5.51 24.87 0.58
CA GLY A 212 -4.60 25.49 1.55
C GLY A 212 -5.22 26.64 2.35
N LEU A 213 -6.41 27.10 1.97
CA LEU A 213 -7.05 28.32 2.47
C LEU A 213 -8.51 28.10 2.85
N ASP A 214 -9.05 29.04 3.64
CA ASP A 214 -10.45 29.06 4.03
C ASP A 214 -11.28 30.07 3.22
N SER A 215 -12.58 30.14 3.52
CA SER A 215 -13.50 31.08 2.86
C SER A 215 -13.16 32.56 3.08
N LYS A 216 -12.33 32.88 4.07
CA LYS A 216 -11.82 34.23 4.31
C LYS A 216 -10.48 34.49 3.62
N LYS A 217 -9.95 33.48 2.90
CA LYS A 217 -8.62 33.47 2.29
C LYS A 217 -7.50 33.54 3.34
N ASP A 218 -7.81 33.17 4.58
CA ASP A 218 -6.78 32.94 5.59
C ASP A 218 -6.10 31.61 5.27
N ALA A 219 -4.81 31.49 5.63
CA ALA A 219 -4.02 30.26 5.49
C ALA A 219 -4.48 29.21 6.52
N ARG A 220 -5.72 28.76 6.37
CA ARG A 220 -6.38 27.73 7.16
C ARG A 220 -6.88 26.68 6.19
N GLN A 221 -6.41 25.46 6.38
CA GLN A 221 -6.66 24.39 5.46
C GLN A 221 -8.11 23.93 5.53
N SER A 222 -8.69 23.63 4.37
CA SER A 222 -10.08 23.20 4.28
C SER A 222 -10.26 22.12 3.23
N VAL A 223 -11.35 21.36 3.36
CA VAL A 223 -11.78 20.37 2.39
C VAL A 223 -13.20 20.73 1.98
N ALA A 224 -13.39 20.98 0.69
CA ALA A 224 -14.65 21.34 0.09
C ALA A 224 -15.11 20.22 -0.85
N ALA A 225 -16.36 19.79 -0.73
CA ALA A 225 -16.96 18.83 -1.63
C ALA A 225 -18.15 19.44 -2.37
N MET A 226 -18.20 19.21 -3.68
CA MET A 226 -19.26 19.71 -4.56
C MET A 226 -19.70 18.60 -5.51
N TRP A 227 -21.01 18.42 -5.63
CA TRP A 227 -21.59 17.70 -6.76
C TRP A 227 -21.99 18.69 -7.84
N ASN A 228 -21.56 18.47 -9.08
CA ASN A 228 -21.87 19.32 -10.21
C ASN A 228 -22.60 18.52 -11.31
N ASP A 229 -23.63 19.13 -11.89
CA ASP A 229 -24.45 18.55 -12.96
C ASP A 229 -24.00 19.01 -14.36
N GLY A 230 -22.80 19.57 -14.47
CA GLY A 230 -22.24 20.09 -15.71
C GLY A 230 -22.41 21.59 -15.91
N LYS A 231 -22.55 22.36 -14.82
CA LYS A 231 -22.54 23.83 -14.85
C LYS A 231 -21.11 24.33 -14.70
N ASP A 232 -20.76 25.43 -15.35
CA ASP A 232 -19.45 26.05 -15.16
C ASP A 232 -19.28 26.48 -13.70
N VAL A 233 -18.21 26.00 -13.07
CA VAL A 233 -17.77 26.41 -11.73
C VAL A 233 -16.32 26.84 -11.75
N ALA A 234 -15.98 27.78 -10.88
CA ALA A 234 -14.63 28.27 -10.65
C ALA A 234 -14.05 27.72 -9.34
N LEU A 235 -12.73 27.79 -9.19
CA LEU A 235 -12.08 27.39 -7.93
C LEU A 235 -12.59 28.22 -6.73
N GLN A 236 -12.94 29.48 -6.97
CA GLN A 236 -13.50 30.39 -5.96
C GLN A 236 -14.82 29.88 -5.38
N ASP A 237 -15.62 29.13 -6.14
CA ASP A 237 -16.88 28.57 -5.66
C ASP A 237 -16.67 27.55 -4.53
N PHE A 238 -15.54 26.82 -4.56
CA PHE A 238 -15.15 25.90 -3.49
C PHE A 238 -14.66 26.64 -2.25
N VAL A 239 -13.91 27.72 -2.46
CA VAL A 239 -13.36 28.57 -1.39
C VAL A 239 -14.49 29.27 -0.64
N GLU A 240 -15.40 29.91 -1.37
CA GLU A 240 -16.47 30.72 -0.79
C GLU A 240 -17.62 29.85 -0.25
N GLY A 241 -17.65 28.56 -0.59
CA GLY A 241 -18.72 27.65 -0.17
C GLY A 241 -20.04 27.97 -0.88
N SER A 242 -20.00 28.03 -2.22
CA SER A 242 -21.18 28.31 -3.04
C SER A 242 -22.32 27.29 -2.81
N LYS A 243 -23.52 27.59 -3.31
CA LYS A 243 -24.70 26.74 -3.11
C LYS A 243 -24.44 25.30 -3.61
N GLY A 244 -24.46 24.34 -2.69
CA GLY A 244 -24.22 22.92 -2.97
C GLY A 244 -22.82 22.44 -2.55
N THR A 245 -21.94 23.35 -2.16
CA THR A 245 -20.61 23.03 -1.62
C THR A 245 -20.69 22.79 -0.11
N GLN A 246 -20.11 21.68 0.35
CA GLN A 246 -19.96 21.36 1.78
C GLN A 246 -18.48 21.55 2.16
N VAL A 247 -18.19 22.46 3.08
CA VAL A 247 -16.81 22.80 3.49
C VAL A 247 -16.55 22.40 4.94
N LYS A 248 -15.40 21.76 5.20
CA LYS A 248 -14.89 21.44 6.54
C LYS A 248 -13.44 21.90 6.69
N PHE A 249 -13.06 22.25 7.90
CA PHE A 249 -11.68 22.65 8.22
C PHE A 249 -10.92 21.44 8.76
N VAL A 250 -9.89 21.02 8.04
CA VAL A 250 -9.05 19.88 8.37
C VAL A 250 -7.62 20.23 7.99
N ASP A 251 -6.70 20.11 8.92
CA ASP A 251 -5.27 20.30 8.66
C ASP A 251 -4.72 19.04 7.98
N TRP A 252 -4.58 19.06 6.66
CA TRP A 252 -4.19 17.93 5.81
C TRP A 252 -2.76 18.05 5.25
N VAL A 253 -2.19 19.25 5.29
CA VAL A 253 -0.80 19.61 5.00
C VAL A 253 -0.03 19.54 6.32
N SER A 254 1.04 18.74 6.32
CA SER A 254 1.84 18.21 7.45
C SER A 254 1.48 16.80 7.89
N ASP A 255 0.21 16.42 7.78
CA ASP A 255 -0.30 15.18 8.36
C ASP A 255 -0.57 14.13 7.29
N ALA A 256 -0.43 12.86 7.67
CA ALA A 256 -0.89 11.77 6.82
C ALA A 256 -2.42 11.77 6.84
N THR A 257 -3.03 12.10 5.71
CA THR A 257 -4.47 12.30 5.59
C THR A 257 -5.07 11.13 4.85
N GLN A 258 -6.00 10.42 5.49
CA GLN A 258 -6.80 9.39 4.87
C GLN A 258 -8.18 9.93 4.52
N VAL A 259 -8.65 9.64 3.32
CA VAL A 259 -9.99 10.01 2.85
C VAL A 259 -10.71 8.75 2.44
N LYS A 260 -11.99 8.67 2.82
CA LYS A 260 -12.94 7.63 2.38
C LYS A 260 -14.08 8.31 1.64
N VAL A 261 -14.38 7.85 0.44
CA VAL A 261 -15.55 8.29 -0.33
C VAL A 261 -16.37 7.07 -0.70
N ARG A 262 -17.54 6.91 -0.09
CA ARG A 262 -18.47 5.79 -0.30
C ARG A 262 -19.61 6.20 -1.22
N VAL A 263 -19.76 5.48 -2.32
CA VAL A 263 -20.93 5.52 -3.20
C VAL A 263 -21.78 4.29 -2.89
N LYS A 264 -23.07 4.50 -2.57
CA LYS A 264 -24.03 3.43 -2.28
C LYS A 264 -24.86 3.08 -3.53
N PRO A 265 -25.49 1.90 -3.58
CA PRO A 265 -26.30 1.47 -4.73
C PRO A 265 -27.43 2.43 -5.12
N ASP A 266 -27.94 3.19 -4.15
CA ASP A 266 -28.99 4.20 -4.35
C ASP A 266 -28.46 5.51 -4.98
N GLY A 267 -27.16 5.58 -5.29
CA GLY A 267 -26.49 6.77 -5.83
C GLY A 267 -26.19 7.84 -4.77
N SER A 268 -26.42 7.58 -3.48
CA SER A 268 -25.96 8.48 -2.42
C SER A 268 -24.44 8.40 -2.26
N VAL A 269 -23.84 9.54 -1.91
CA VAL A 269 -22.39 9.66 -1.81
C VAL A 269 -22.03 10.28 -0.47
N ARG A 270 -21.14 9.64 0.29
CA ARG A 270 -20.65 10.14 1.57
C ARG A 270 -19.13 10.17 1.59
N GLY A 271 -18.57 11.21 2.19
CA GLY A 271 -17.14 11.34 2.38
C GLY A 271 -16.80 11.54 3.85
N SER A 272 -15.74 10.88 4.30
CA SER A 272 -15.14 11.11 5.60
C SER A 272 -13.62 11.23 5.46
N ILE A 273 -13.00 11.93 6.40
CA ILE A 273 -11.56 12.18 6.42
C ILE A 273 -11.00 11.97 7.82
N MET A 274 -9.76 11.56 7.85
CA MET A 274 -8.98 11.46 9.07
C MET A 274 -7.60 12.05 8.78
N ALA A 275 -7.26 13.15 9.44
CA ALA A 275 -5.89 13.66 9.48
C ALA A 275 -5.19 13.04 10.69
N LEU A 276 -4.21 12.19 10.43
CA LEU A 276 -3.47 11.50 11.48
C LEU A 276 -2.40 12.46 12.04
N ASP A 277 -2.66 13.00 13.23
CA ASP A 277 -1.60 13.61 14.03
C ASP A 277 -0.69 12.47 14.53
N VAL A 278 0.34 12.19 13.74
CA VAL A 278 1.33 11.14 14.03
C VAL A 278 2.01 11.40 15.38
N LYS A 279 2.19 12.66 15.78
CA LYS A 279 2.77 13.00 17.08
C LYS A 279 1.87 12.61 18.23
N ALA A 280 0.56 12.88 18.10
CA ALA A 280 -0.42 12.47 19.10
C ALA A 280 -0.56 10.95 19.19
N HIS A 281 -0.51 10.24 18.05
CA HIS A 281 -0.70 8.78 18.01
C HIS A 281 0.52 7.99 18.47
N LEU A 282 1.73 8.44 18.14
CA LEU A 282 2.96 7.78 18.60
C LEU A 282 3.45 8.29 19.95
N GLY A 283 3.08 9.49 20.33
CA GLY A 283 3.47 10.04 21.62
C GLY A 283 3.00 9.12 22.75
N ASP A 284 3.91 8.82 23.66
CA ASP A 284 3.75 7.96 24.81
C ASP A 284 3.56 6.47 24.46
N THR A 285 4.16 5.99 23.36
CA THR A 285 4.16 4.57 22.97
C THR A 285 5.52 3.90 23.14
N VAL A 286 5.53 2.58 23.36
CA VAL A 286 6.73 1.73 23.50
C VAL A 286 6.76 0.71 22.37
N TRP A 287 7.94 0.53 21.79
CA TRP A 287 8.19 -0.35 20.66
C TRP A 287 9.42 -1.21 20.94
N SER A 288 9.41 -2.47 20.52
CA SER A 288 10.61 -3.31 20.53
C SER A 288 11.40 -3.06 19.26
N PHE A 289 12.67 -2.69 19.39
CA PHE A 289 13.63 -2.62 18.31
C PHE A 289 14.38 -3.96 18.21
N LYS A 290 14.20 -4.64 17.09
CA LYS A 290 14.85 -5.91 16.76
C LYS A 290 15.90 -5.65 15.70
N GLN A 291 17.19 -5.81 16.00
CA GLN A 291 18.26 -5.42 15.06
C GLN A 291 18.32 -6.32 13.81
N ASP A 292 17.99 -7.60 13.99
CA ASP A 292 17.94 -8.64 12.97
C ASP A 292 16.49 -9.11 12.72
N GLY A 293 15.50 -8.30 13.09
CA GLY A 293 14.09 -8.64 12.92
C GLY A 293 13.57 -9.77 13.84
N ILE A 294 14.46 -10.42 14.62
CA ILE A 294 14.12 -11.53 15.52
C ILE A 294 14.40 -11.12 16.97
N ASN A 295 15.65 -10.77 17.28
CA ASN A 295 16.13 -10.50 18.61
C ASN A 295 15.87 -9.06 19.02
N ILE A 296 15.09 -8.88 20.08
CA ILE A 296 14.83 -7.57 20.69
C ILE A 296 16.13 -7.10 21.36
N VAL A 297 16.72 -6.03 20.83
CA VAL A 297 17.94 -5.42 21.42
C VAL A 297 17.62 -4.22 22.30
N ALA A 298 16.46 -3.60 22.10
CA ALA A 298 16.05 -2.42 22.86
C ALA A 298 14.54 -2.21 22.85
N TYR A 299 14.03 -1.54 23.88
CA TYR A 299 12.70 -0.96 23.95
C TYR A 299 12.80 0.55 23.70
N VAL A 300 12.12 1.04 22.67
CA VAL A 300 12.14 2.43 22.23
C VAL A 300 10.81 3.08 22.58
N SER A 301 10.85 4.07 23.47
CA SER A 301 9.67 4.81 23.88
C SER A 301 9.64 6.18 23.22
N PHE A 302 8.62 6.45 22.41
CA PHE A 302 8.39 7.75 21.78
C PHE A 302 7.61 8.65 22.73
N LEU A 303 8.16 9.80 23.10
CA LEU A 303 7.48 10.77 23.95
C LEU A 303 6.79 11.84 23.10
N LYS A 304 5.66 12.39 23.58
CA LYS A 304 4.90 13.45 22.89
C LYS A 304 5.70 14.71 22.54
N ASP A 305 6.77 14.98 23.28
CA ASP A 305 7.63 16.13 23.06
C ASP A 305 8.70 15.92 21.96
N GLY A 306 8.65 14.80 21.24
CA GLY A 306 9.62 14.47 20.20
C GLY A 306 10.92 13.87 20.73
N ARG A 307 11.01 13.52 22.02
CA ARG A 307 12.16 12.78 22.56
C ARG A 307 11.93 11.28 22.56
N VAL A 308 13.02 10.52 22.58
CA VAL A 308 13.03 9.05 22.60
C VAL A 308 13.73 8.56 23.86
N ARG A 309 13.17 7.56 24.54
CA ARG A 309 13.85 6.80 25.60
C ARG A 309 14.20 5.40 25.11
N VAL A 310 15.28 4.85 25.64
CA VAL A 310 15.68 3.46 25.40
C VAL A 310 15.68 2.71 26.72
N ASN A 311 15.03 1.53 26.77
CA ASN A 311 14.97 0.64 27.93
C ASN A 311 14.56 1.37 29.22
N ASP A 312 13.54 2.23 29.14
CA ASP A 312 13.03 3.07 30.24
C ASP A 312 14.04 4.04 30.88
N GLY A 313 15.19 4.23 30.24
CA GLY A 313 16.23 5.16 30.66
C GLY A 313 15.86 6.65 30.47
N PRO A 314 16.80 7.56 30.77
CA PRO A 314 16.64 8.97 30.43
C PRO A 314 16.48 9.13 28.90
N PRO A 315 15.86 10.21 28.41
CA PRO A 315 15.77 10.45 26.97
C PRO A 315 17.16 10.57 26.33
N THR A 316 17.50 9.65 25.43
CA THR A 316 18.80 9.55 24.73
C THR A 316 18.70 9.90 23.24
N GLY A 317 17.54 10.37 22.79
CA GLY A 317 17.31 10.63 21.38
C GLY A 317 16.14 11.57 21.11
N THR A 318 15.97 11.86 19.82
CA THR A 318 14.84 12.61 19.29
C THR A 318 14.19 11.85 18.15
N TRP A 319 12.90 12.10 17.96
CA TRP A 319 12.16 11.67 16.81
C TRP A 319 11.38 12.85 16.25
N GLU A 320 11.28 12.88 14.93
CA GLU A 320 10.45 13.85 14.25
C GLU A 320 9.71 13.17 13.11
N VAL A 321 8.46 13.58 12.93
CA VAL A 321 7.69 13.22 11.75
C VAL A 321 8.21 14.11 10.64
N SER A 322 9.02 13.51 9.78
CA SER A 322 9.39 14.04 8.49
C SER A 322 8.23 13.90 7.51
N TYR A 323 8.43 14.52 6.36
CA TYR A 323 7.45 14.58 5.29
C TYR A 323 7.09 13.19 4.76
N GLY A 324 5.82 13.03 4.35
CA GLY A 324 5.31 11.76 3.83
C GLY A 324 5.09 10.67 4.90
N GLY A 325 4.88 11.05 6.16
CA GLY A 325 4.67 10.09 7.26
C GLY A 325 5.94 9.33 7.64
N THR A 326 7.11 9.82 7.25
CA THR A 326 8.40 9.21 7.60
C THR A 326 8.83 9.72 8.96
N ILE A 327 9.08 8.84 9.93
CA ILE A 327 9.67 9.22 11.20
C ILE A 327 11.19 9.10 11.12
N LEU A 328 11.87 10.21 11.37
CA LEU A 328 13.31 10.21 11.57
C LEU A 328 13.57 9.95 13.05
N ILE A 329 14.32 8.88 13.36
CA ILE A 329 14.65 8.48 14.73
C ILE A 329 16.16 8.61 14.92
N LYS A 330 16.56 9.48 15.83
CA LYS A 330 17.97 9.71 16.20
C LYS A 330 18.14 9.31 17.66
N VAL A 331 18.80 8.19 17.91
CA VAL A 331 18.99 7.64 19.26
C VAL A 331 20.47 7.38 19.48
N GLU A 332 21.02 7.84 20.60
CA GLU A 332 22.41 7.58 20.96
C GLU A 332 22.64 6.07 21.19
N GLY A 333 23.66 5.51 20.55
CA GLY A 333 24.01 4.09 20.66
C GLY A 333 23.23 3.14 19.75
N LEU A 334 22.21 3.62 19.04
CA LEU A 334 21.54 2.87 17.96
C LEU A 334 21.89 3.50 16.60
N PRO A 335 21.98 2.70 15.52
CA PRO A 335 22.13 3.27 14.19
C PRO A 335 20.94 4.20 13.88
N PRO A 336 21.17 5.34 13.20
CA PRO A 336 20.08 6.25 12.83
C PRO A 336 19.02 5.47 12.03
N GLY A 337 17.80 5.47 12.55
CA GLY A 337 16.68 4.72 11.97
C GLY A 337 15.78 5.63 11.15
N LEU A 338 15.42 5.17 9.96
CA LEU A 338 14.32 5.75 9.19
C LEU A 338 13.10 4.84 9.32
N MET A 339 12.04 5.32 9.95
CA MET A 339 10.77 4.62 9.99
C MET A 339 9.82 5.26 8.99
N VAL A 340 9.06 4.48 8.23
CA VAL A 340 8.08 5.03 7.29
C VAL A 340 6.72 4.48 7.67
N PHE A 341 5.76 5.35 8.02
CA PHE A 341 4.38 4.92 8.17
C PHE A 341 3.78 4.61 6.81
N ARG A 342 3.34 3.37 6.64
CA ARG A 342 2.52 2.94 5.52
C ARG A 342 1.14 2.60 6.08
N GLY A 343 0.09 3.11 5.43
CA GLY A 343 -1.30 2.96 5.88
C GLY A 343 -1.68 1.52 6.20
N ALA A 344 -2.60 1.37 7.17
CA ALA A 344 -3.03 0.13 7.83
C ALA A 344 -1.88 -0.72 8.41
N LEU A 345 -1.34 -0.29 9.56
CA LEU A 345 -0.68 -1.14 10.57
C LEU A 345 0.51 -2.04 10.15
N LEU A 346 1.07 -1.90 8.94
CA LEU A 346 2.25 -2.65 8.51
C LEU A 346 3.45 -1.72 8.29
N MET A 347 4.22 -1.55 9.37
CA MET A 347 5.56 -0.97 9.35
C MET A 347 6.52 -1.94 8.66
N GLU A 348 6.89 -1.70 7.40
CA GLU A 348 8.03 -2.35 6.76
C GLU A 348 9.13 -1.31 6.46
N PRO A 349 10.35 -1.47 7.01
CA PRO A 349 11.50 -0.64 6.65
C PRO A 349 11.79 -0.75 5.14
N GLN A 350 12.01 0.39 4.47
CA GLN A 350 12.27 0.41 3.03
C GLN A 350 13.53 -0.39 2.66
N ALA A 351 13.38 -1.13 1.56
CA ALA A 351 14.37 -2.03 0.98
C ALA A 351 15.30 -1.30 0.00
N HIS A 352 16.58 -1.21 0.35
CA HIS A 352 17.63 -1.48 -0.62
C HIS A 352 18.26 -2.84 -0.32
N VAL A 353 18.69 -3.46 -1.42
CA VAL A 353 19.12 -4.84 -1.61
C VAL A 353 20.18 -5.26 -0.61
N GLU A 354 19.84 -6.19 0.28
CA GLU A 354 20.66 -7.31 0.75
C GLU A 354 19.75 -8.24 1.57
N ARG A 355 19.87 -9.57 1.38
CA ARG A 355 19.13 -10.61 2.12
C ARG A 355 19.65 -10.73 3.56
N GLY A 356 19.77 -9.61 4.25
CA GLY A 356 20.02 -9.54 5.68
C GLY A 356 18.70 -9.44 6.43
N LEU A 357 18.59 -10.19 7.52
CA LEU A 357 17.62 -9.98 8.57
C LEU A 357 17.57 -8.48 8.94
N LYS A 358 16.46 -7.80 8.62
CA LYS A 358 16.34 -6.33 8.71
C LYS A 358 15.92 -5.90 10.11
N SER A 359 16.42 -4.75 10.54
CA SER A 359 15.97 -4.16 11.79
C SER A 359 14.47 -3.86 11.75
N LYS A 360 13.69 -4.35 12.72
CA LYS A 360 12.22 -4.20 12.82
C LYS A 360 11.86 -3.47 14.10
N LEU A 361 10.89 -2.58 14.04
CA LEU A 361 10.23 -2.01 15.21
C LEU A 361 8.84 -2.62 15.33
N GLU A 362 8.48 -3.11 16.50
CA GLU A 362 7.19 -3.74 16.75
C GLU A 362 6.51 -3.10 17.97
N TYR A 363 5.27 -2.66 17.78
CA TYR A 363 4.50 -1.98 18.83
C TYR A 363 4.25 -2.93 20.00
N ILE A 364 4.50 -2.45 21.21
CA ILE A 364 4.23 -3.21 22.45
C ILE A 364 3.01 -2.67 23.16
N GLY A 365 2.88 -1.34 23.23
CA GLY A 365 1.82 -0.70 24.00
C GLY A 365 2.12 0.74 24.39
N PRO A 366 1.28 1.35 25.23
CA PRO A 366 1.53 2.65 25.82
C PRO A 366 2.64 2.61 26.90
N THR A 367 3.34 3.73 27.10
CA THR A 367 4.44 3.89 28.09
C THR A 367 4.02 3.78 29.55
N GLN A 368 2.73 4.01 29.85
CA GLN A 368 2.18 3.76 31.16
C GLN A 368 1.03 2.76 31.03
N PRO A 369 1.11 1.57 31.65
CA PRO A 369 -0.04 0.69 31.78
C PRO A 369 -1.01 1.39 32.73
N THR A 370 -1.95 2.15 32.20
CA THR A 370 -2.92 2.94 32.98
C THR A 370 -3.94 2.08 33.72
N GLY A 371 -3.77 0.75 33.77
CA GLY A 371 -4.73 -0.21 34.36
C GLY A 371 -6.08 -0.25 33.63
N LYS A 372 -6.26 0.59 32.61
CA LYS A 372 -7.34 0.58 31.65
C LYS A 372 -6.68 0.28 30.33
N GLU A 373 -7.05 -0.83 29.69
CA GLU A 373 -6.72 -1.02 28.28
C GLU A 373 -7.11 0.27 27.56
N PRO A 374 -6.24 0.84 26.71
CA PRO A 374 -6.67 1.92 25.85
C PRO A 374 -7.83 1.35 25.05
N GLU A 375 -9.06 1.78 25.37
CA GLU A 375 -10.21 1.51 24.50
C GLU A 375 -9.76 1.99 23.12
N ALA A 376 -9.57 1.03 22.20
CA ALA A 376 -9.14 1.30 20.85
C ALA A 376 -10.26 2.07 20.16
N LYS A 377 -10.31 3.37 20.41
CA LYS A 377 -11.19 4.35 19.78
C LYS A 377 -10.63 4.71 18.39
N GLU A 378 -10.21 3.69 17.64
CA GLU A 378 -9.77 3.87 16.23
C GLU A 378 -10.89 4.45 15.36
N GLU A 379 -12.15 4.28 15.76
CA GLU A 379 -13.31 4.81 15.05
C GLU A 379 -13.66 6.27 15.38
N ASP A 380 -13.18 6.86 16.49
CA ASP A 380 -13.61 8.19 16.96
C ASP A 380 -12.95 9.38 16.22
N HIS A 381 -12.07 9.14 15.25
CA HIS A 381 -11.32 10.23 14.57
C HIS A 381 -11.71 10.49 13.12
N TRP A 382 -12.67 9.73 12.56
CA TRP A 382 -13.21 10.04 11.25
C TRP A 382 -14.17 11.24 11.35
N VAL A 383 -13.83 12.31 10.63
CA VAL A 383 -14.69 13.48 10.50
C VAL A 383 -15.53 13.32 9.24
N ASP A 384 -16.84 13.32 9.39
CA ASP A 384 -17.76 13.38 8.25
C ASP A 384 -17.55 14.69 7.48
N LEU A 385 -17.11 14.56 6.23
CA LEU A 385 -16.86 15.70 5.34
C LEU A 385 -18.14 16.19 4.69
N PHE A 386 -18.85 15.27 4.03
CA PHE A 386 -20.02 15.58 3.22
C PHE A 386 -20.95 14.37 3.10
N SER A 387 -22.22 14.65 2.86
CA SER A 387 -23.22 13.65 2.47
C SER A 387 -24.12 14.22 1.38
N PHE A 388 -24.23 13.54 0.26
CA PHE A 388 -25.17 13.81 -0.82
C PHE A 388 -26.30 12.77 -0.80
N PRO A 389 -27.55 13.19 -1.10
CA PRO A 389 -28.72 12.32 -0.97
C PRO A 389 -28.75 11.20 -2.02
N PRO A 390 -29.64 10.20 -1.87
CA PRO A 390 -29.89 9.20 -2.91
C PRO A 390 -30.24 9.81 -4.27
N GLY A 391 -29.84 9.15 -5.36
CA GLY A 391 -30.03 9.60 -6.74
C GLY A 391 -29.05 10.68 -7.20
N THR A 392 -27.99 10.95 -6.43
CA THR A 392 -26.94 11.92 -6.79
C THR A 392 -26.11 11.38 -7.96
N LEU A 393 -25.45 10.23 -7.80
CA LEU A 393 -24.81 9.53 -8.92
C LEU A 393 -25.85 8.75 -9.71
N LYS A 394 -26.08 9.12 -10.97
CA LYS A 394 -27.08 8.47 -11.84
C LYS A 394 -26.44 7.47 -12.81
N SER A 395 -25.23 7.77 -13.25
CA SER A 395 -24.47 6.93 -14.19
C SER A 395 -24.17 5.53 -13.63
N GLU A 396 -24.15 4.53 -14.51
CA GLU A 396 -23.68 3.16 -14.21
C GLU A 396 -22.15 3.05 -14.20
N GLU A 397 -21.50 3.99 -14.88
CA GLU A 397 -20.05 4.06 -15.03
C GLU A 397 -19.56 5.41 -14.52
N SER A 398 -18.47 5.41 -13.77
CA SER A 398 -17.82 6.63 -13.31
C SER A 398 -16.31 6.51 -13.39
N PHE A 399 -15.60 7.61 -13.59
CA PHE A 399 -14.15 7.67 -13.68
C PHE A 399 -13.61 8.34 -12.43
N VAL A 400 -12.57 7.77 -11.86
CA VAL A 400 -11.90 8.32 -10.68
C VAL A 400 -10.57 8.95 -11.06
N GLY A 401 -10.18 10.01 -10.36
CA GLY A 401 -8.91 10.65 -10.63
C GLY A 401 -8.53 11.69 -9.60
N PHE A 402 -7.31 12.20 -9.75
CA PHE A 402 -6.71 13.25 -8.96
C PHE A 402 -6.19 14.33 -9.89
N SER A 403 -6.27 15.56 -9.44
CA SER A 403 -5.58 16.66 -10.11
C SER A 403 -5.32 17.79 -9.14
N GLY A 404 -4.49 18.76 -9.53
CA GLY A 404 -4.20 19.86 -8.64
C GLY A 404 -3.33 20.94 -9.24
N TRP A 405 -3.08 21.94 -8.40
CA TRP A 405 -2.21 23.07 -8.67
C TRP A 405 -1.41 23.38 -7.40
N THR A 406 -0.11 23.54 -7.55
CA THR A 406 0.81 23.75 -6.44
C THR A 406 0.61 25.08 -5.74
N GLY A 407 -0.07 26.05 -6.35
CA GLY A 407 -0.11 27.44 -5.88
C GLY A 407 0.98 28.31 -6.52
N SER A 408 0.74 29.61 -6.56
CA SER A 408 1.65 30.63 -7.12
C SER A 408 2.56 31.26 -6.07
N LYS A 409 2.01 31.52 -4.87
CA LYS A 409 2.76 32.16 -3.77
C LYS A 409 3.47 31.15 -2.89
N THR A 410 2.79 30.06 -2.62
CA THR A 410 3.30 28.93 -1.85
C THR A 410 3.16 27.69 -2.70
N SER A 411 4.24 26.96 -2.95
CA SER A 411 4.12 25.62 -3.52
C SER A 411 3.85 24.59 -2.43
N ILE A 412 2.94 23.67 -2.73
CA ILE A 412 2.81 22.41 -1.99
C ILE A 412 3.31 21.26 -2.83
N GLU A 413 4.03 20.35 -2.21
CA GLU A 413 4.20 19.00 -2.73
C GLU A 413 3.07 18.13 -2.17
N VAL A 414 2.41 17.36 -3.04
CA VAL A 414 1.37 16.40 -2.63
C VAL A 414 1.77 15.03 -3.12
N ASN A 415 1.82 14.10 -2.17
CA ASN A 415 2.14 12.71 -2.41
C ASN A 415 0.92 11.83 -2.09
N LEU A 416 0.57 10.94 -3.02
CA LEU A 416 -0.44 9.91 -2.88
C LEU A 416 0.26 8.58 -2.62
N HIS A 417 0.17 8.11 -1.37
CA HIS A 417 0.89 6.92 -0.90
C HIS A 417 0.13 5.63 -1.16
N HIS A 418 -1.20 5.70 -1.13
CA HIS A 418 -2.07 4.55 -1.25
C HIS A 418 -3.41 4.97 -1.83
N LEU A 419 -3.93 4.16 -2.74
CA LEU A 419 -5.29 4.24 -3.25
C LEU A 419 -5.86 2.83 -3.32
N GLU A 420 -7.00 2.62 -2.70
CA GLU A 420 -7.75 1.37 -2.76
C GLU A 420 -9.20 1.71 -3.12
N LEU A 421 -9.65 1.19 -4.26
CA LEU A 421 -11.04 1.23 -4.66
C LEU A 421 -11.65 -0.14 -4.36
N LEU A 422 -12.70 -0.16 -3.55
CA LEU A 422 -13.38 -1.38 -3.10
C LEU A 422 -14.77 -1.46 -3.72
N ASN A 423 -15.11 -2.56 -4.36
CA ASN A 423 -16.46 -2.84 -4.84
C ASN A 423 -17.24 -3.63 -3.78
N PHE A 424 -18.46 -3.21 -3.49
CA PHE A 424 -19.37 -3.86 -2.54
C PHE A 424 -20.60 -4.46 -3.24
N ASP A 425 -20.75 -4.24 -4.54
CA ASP A 425 -21.78 -4.87 -5.35
C ASP A 425 -21.47 -6.36 -5.54
N ALA A 426 -22.13 -7.20 -4.76
CA ALA A 426 -21.99 -8.66 -4.85
C ALA A 426 -22.46 -9.24 -6.19
N SER A 427 -23.23 -8.49 -6.98
CA SER A 427 -23.67 -8.94 -8.31
C SER A 427 -22.61 -8.74 -9.40
N LYS A 428 -21.63 -7.85 -9.15
CA LYS A 428 -20.52 -7.53 -10.04
C LYS A 428 -19.22 -7.96 -9.39
N VAL A 429 -18.93 -9.25 -9.40
CA VAL A 429 -17.70 -9.76 -8.77
C VAL A 429 -16.49 -9.42 -9.64
N GLY A 430 -15.61 -8.58 -9.08
CA GLY A 430 -14.39 -8.12 -9.72
C GLY A 430 -14.60 -7.01 -10.74
N GLU A 431 -13.53 -6.25 -11.00
CA GLU A 431 -13.34 -5.81 -12.38
C GLU A 431 -13.24 -7.11 -13.16
N GLN A 432 -14.16 -7.38 -14.07
CA GLN A 432 -13.86 -8.37 -15.08
C GLN A 432 -12.61 -7.81 -15.73
N ASP A 433 -11.43 -8.32 -15.33
CA ASP A 433 -10.22 -8.24 -16.13
C ASP A 433 -10.77 -8.47 -17.52
N ARG A 434 -10.78 -7.42 -18.35
CA ARG A 434 -11.24 -7.57 -19.72
C ARG A 434 -10.36 -8.68 -20.20
N ASP A 435 -11.00 -9.84 -20.28
CA ASP A 435 -10.35 -11.11 -20.06
C ASP A 435 -9.24 -11.19 -21.10
N VAL A 436 -8.33 -12.15 -21.03
CA VAL A 436 -7.33 -12.39 -22.09
C VAL A 436 -8.00 -12.57 -23.50
N LEU A 437 -9.33 -12.59 -23.54
CA LEU A 437 -10.30 -12.61 -24.61
C LEU A 437 -10.89 -11.26 -25.07
N GLY A 438 -10.68 -10.11 -24.42
CA GLY A 438 -11.46 -8.88 -24.66
C GLY A 438 -11.46 -8.40 -26.12
N ASP A 439 -10.31 -8.40 -26.79
CA ASP A 439 -10.23 -8.08 -28.22
C ASP A 439 -10.81 -9.19 -29.11
N ASN A 440 -10.71 -10.45 -28.66
CA ASN A 440 -11.23 -11.60 -29.38
C ASN A 440 -12.77 -11.65 -29.32
N GLN A 441 -13.39 -11.29 -28.20
CA GLN A 441 -14.85 -11.35 -28.03
C GLN A 441 -15.58 -10.39 -28.98
N VAL A 442 -14.99 -9.22 -29.25
CA VAL A 442 -15.49 -8.29 -30.27
C VAL A 442 -15.38 -8.89 -31.68
N GLN A 443 -14.33 -9.66 -31.96
CA GLN A 443 -14.21 -10.40 -33.22
C GLN A 443 -15.24 -11.54 -33.32
N TRP A 444 -15.48 -12.27 -32.23
CA TRP A 444 -16.54 -13.29 -32.16
C TRP A 444 -17.92 -12.72 -32.45
N LEU A 445 -18.27 -11.58 -31.82
CA LEU A 445 -19.56 -10.92 -32.05
C LEU A 445 -19.68 -10.39 -33.49
N LYS A 446 -18.61 -9.83 -34.06
CA LYS A 446 -18.61 -9.42 -35.48
C LYS A 446 -18.83 -10.58 -36.43
N ILE A 447 -18.17 -11.73 -36.19
CA ILE A 447 -18.36 -12.92 -37.02
C ILE A 447 -19.80 -13.45 -36.92
N LEU A 448 -20.38 -13.47 -35.71
CA LEU A 448 -21.77 -13.89 -35.50
C LEU A 448 -22.79 -12.91 -36.11
N GLU A 449 -22.49 -11.61 -36.14
CA GLU A 449 -23.33 -10.62 -36.82
C GLU A 449 -23.23 -10.70 -38.35
N GLU A 450 -22.02 -10.92 -38.88
CA GLU A 450 -21.77 -11.17 -40.31
C GLU A 450 -22.44 -12.50 -40.75
N GLU A 451 -22.53 -13.49 -39.85
CA GLU A 451 -23.17 -14.78 -40.11
C GLU A 451 -24.66 -14.73 -40.43
N LYS A 452 -25.39 -13.68 -40.01
CA LYS A 452 -26.82 -13.53 -40.34
C LYS A 452 -27.10 -13.36 -41.84
N ARG A 453 -26.07 -13.17 -42.68
CA ARG A 453 -26.20 -12.94 -44.13
C ARG A 453 -25.89 -14.16 -45.00
N PHE A 454 -25.52 -15.31 -44.43
CA PHE A 454 -25.08 -16.46 -45.23
C PHE A 454 -26.24 -17.32 -45.74
N LEU A 455 -26.78 -16.91 -46.89
CA LEU A 455 -27.70 -17.71 -47.71
C LEU A 455 -26.97 -18.75 -48.59
N ASP A 456 -25.64 -18.62 -48.76
CA ASP A 456 -24.84 -19.47 -49.66
C ASP A 456 -23.89 -20.42 -48.89
N ARG A 457 -23.76 -21.65 -49.40
CA ARG A 457 -23.02 -22.76 -48.78
C ARG A 457 -21.51 -22.50 -48.73
N ALA A 458 -20.98 -21.74 -49.69
CA ALA A 458 -19.58 -21.32 -49.70
C ALA A 458 -19.26 -20.42 -48.50
N SER A 459 -20.14 -19.47 -48.22
CA SER A 459 -19.98 -18.50 -47.13
C SER A 459 -20.12 -19.13 -45.74
N GLN A 460 -20.96 -20.16 -45.61
CA GLN A 460 -21.03 -20.97 -44.38
C GLN A 460 -19.74 -21.76 -44.12
N THR A 461 -19.07 -22.25 -45.17
CA THR A 461 -17.82 -23.01 -45.02
C THR A 461 -16.68 -22.11 -44.54
N GLU A 462 -16.58 -20.89 -45.09
CA GLU A 462 -15.60 -19.89 -44.66
C GLU A 462 -15.83 -19.44 -43.21
N ALA A 463 -17.08 -19.26 -42.80
CA ALA A 463 -17.43 -18.91 -41.42
C ALA A 463 -17.01 -20.01 -40.43
N VAL A 464 -17.28 -21.27 -40.75
CA VAL A 464 -16.86 -22.43 -39.95
C VAL A 464 -15.33 -22.51 -39.85
N GLU A 465 -14.60 -22.24 -40.94
CA GLU A 465 -13.14 -22.24 -40.93
C GLU A 465 -12.58 -21.12 -40.04
N ARG A 466 -13.15 -19.91 -40.10
CA ARG A 466 -12.79 -18.80 -39.20
C ARG A 466 -13.11 -19.10 -37.73
N LEU A 467 -14.29 -19.64 -37.44
CA LEU A 467 -14.67 -20.02 -36.07
C LEU A 467 -13.73 -21.11 -35.53
N THR A 468 -13.39 -22.09 -36.37
CA THR A 468 -12.44 -23.16 -36.01
C THR A 468 -11.06 -22.58 -35.71
N LYS A 469 -10.58 -21.63 -36.52
CA LYS A 469 -9.30 -20.94 -36.29
C LYS A 469 -9.31 -20.15 -34.98
N LEU A 470 -10.35 -19.36 -34.71
CA LEU A 470 -10.47 -18.61 -33.46
C LEU A 470 -10.58 -19.54 -32.24
N LEU A 471 -11.30 -20.65 -32.36
CA LEU A 471 -11.39 -21.65 -31.30
C LEU A 471 -10.02 -22.30 -31.04
N THR A 472 -9.24 -22.56 -32.10
CA THR A 472 -7.88 -23.12 -32.00
C THR A 472 -6.94 -22.13 -31.30
N GLU A 473 -6.93 -20.86 -31.74
CA GLU A 473 -6.14 -19.80 -31.09
C GLU A 473 -6.53 -19.61 -29.62
N HIS A 474 -7.82 -19.76 -29.30
CA HIS A 474 -8.32 -19.71 -27.93
C HIS A 474 -7.82 -20.90 -27.09
N VAL A 475 -7.94 -22.13 -27.61
CA VAL A 475 -7.41 -23.33 -26.95
C VAL A 475 -5.91 -23.23 -26.73
N ASP A 476 -5.15 -22.73 -27.72
CA ASP A 476 -3.71 -22.52 -27.60
C ASP A 476 -3.37 -21.49 -26.52
N LYS A 477 -4.08 -20.35 -26.48
CA LYS A 477 -3.91 -19.34 -25.42
C LYS A 477 -4.23 -19.92 -24.04
N TYR A 478 -5.33 -20.67 -23.88
CA TYR A 478 -5.67 -21.31 -22.61
C TYR A 478 -4.67 -22.39 -22.21
N THR A 479 -4.11 -23.11 -23.18
CA THR A 479 -3.07 -24.11 -22.92
C THR A 479 -1.78 -23.42 -22.45
N GLN A 480 -1.39 -22.32 -23.08
CA GLN A 480 -0.25 -21.50 -22.65
C GLN A 480 -0.48 -20.88 -21.27
N LEU A 481 -1.68 -20.35 -21.00
CA LEU A 481 -2.06 -19.84 -19.69
C LEU A 481 -2.05 -20.96 -18.64
N GLY A 482 -2.54 -22.16 -18.99
CA GLY A 482 -2.52 -23.34 -18.15
C GLY A 482 -1.10 -23.80 -17.80
N GLU A 483 -0.20 -23.84 -18.79
CA GLU A 483 1.23 -24.14 -18.56
C GLU A 483 1.92 -23.04 -17.74
N HIS A 484 1.56 -21.78 -17.94
CA HIS A 484 2.05 -20.67 -17.11
C HIS A 484 1.56 -20.80 -15.66
N VAL A 485 0.26 -21.01 -15.44
CA VAL A 485 -0.32 -21.22 -14.12
C VAL A 485 0.27 -22.46 -13.45
N LYS A 486 0.48 -23.55 -14.18
CA LYS A 486 1.13 -24.77 -13.67
C LYS A 486 2.60 -24.51 -13.30
N THR A 487 3.33 -23.73 -14.10
CA THR A 487 4.71 -23.34 -13.80
C THR A 487 4.78 -22.45 -12.56
N GLU A 488 3.87 -21.48 -12.44
CA GLU A 488 3.77 -20.61 -11.26
C GLU A 488 3.31 -21.38 -10.01
N LEU A 489 2.34 -22.28 -10.13
CA LEU A 489 1.97 -23.19 -9.04
C LEU A 489 3.15 -24.07 -8.62
N GLY A 490 3.94 -24.59 -9.55
CA GLY A 490 5.17 -25.33 -9.23
C GLY A 490 6.23 -24.46 -8.53
N LYS A 491 6.34 -23.18 -8.88
CA LYS A 491 7.22 -22.23 -8.16
C LYS A 491 6.69 -21.95 -6.75
N LEU A 492 5.38 -21.74 -6.59
CA LEU A 492 4.75 -21.53 -5.29
C LEU A 492 4.86 -22.76 -4.39
N ASP A 493 4.68 -23.96 -4.94
CA ASP A 493 4.86 -25.22 -4.23
C ASP A 493 6.31 -25.38 -3.77
N LYS A 494 7.28 -25.11 -4.65
CA LYS A 494 8.70 -25.06 -4.27
C LYS A 494 8.99 -24.01 -3.20
N GLN A 495 8.38 -22.82 -3.29
CA GLN A 495 8.53 -21.79 -2.26
C GLN A 495 7.91 -22.22 -0.92
N ALA A 496 6.79 -22.94 -0.95
CA ALA A 496 6.18 -23.49 0.25
C ALA A 496 7.04 -24.60 0.88
N ASP A 497 7.66 -25.46 0.06
CA ASP A 497 8.63 -26.46 0.49
C ASP A 497 9.89 -25.80 1.08
N ASP A 498 10.47 -24.81 0.39
CA ASP A 498 11.63 -24.05 0.88
C ASP A 498 11.30 -23.36 2.22
N LEU A 499 10.11 -22.74 2.34
CA LEU A 499 9.64 -22.14 3.59
C LEU A 499 9.44 -23.18 4.69
N SER A 500 8.97 -24.38 4.35
CA SER A 500 8.82 -25.49 5.31
C SER A 500 10.18 -25.95 5.84
N VAL A 501 11.19 -26.07 4.96
CA VAL A 501 12.57 -26.40 5.35
C VAL A 501 13.15 -25.30 6.24
N GLU A 502 12.97 -24.02 5.88
CA GLU A 502 13.42 -22.89 6.69
C GLU A 502 12.73 -22.86 8.06
N MET A 503 11.41 -23.03 8.13
CA MET A 503 10.67 -23.13 9.41
C MET A 503 11.15 -24.31 10.24
N GLY A 504 11.45 -25.45 9.61
CA GLY A 504 12.07 -26.60 10.27
C GLY A 504 13.40 -26.21 10.89
N GLN A 505 14.29 -25.56 10.15
CA GLN A 505 15.58 -25.07 10.65
C GLN A 505 15.40 -24.09 11.81
N PHE A 506 14.49 -23.12 11.70
CA PHE A 506 14.18 -22.18 12.78
C PHE A 506 13.69 -22.91 14.04
N TYR A 507 12.82 -23.90 13.90
CA TYR A 507 12.36 -24.70 15.02
C TYR A 507 13.51 -25.47 15.69
N THR A 508 14.43 -26.03 14.90
CA THR A 508 15.63 -26.68 15.43
C THR A 508 16.54 -25.72 16.21
N MET A 509 16.74 -24.50 15.69
CA MET A 509 17.55 -23.47 16.33
C MET A 509 16.88 -22.96 17.62
N ALA A 510 15.55 -22.78 17.59
CA ALA A 510 14.78 -22.36 18.76
C ALA A 510 14.79 -23.43 19.86
N GLN A 511 14.71 -24.72 19.51
CA GLN A 511 14.82 -25.81 20.50
C GLN A 511 16.23 -25.97 21.07
N ALA A 512 17.26 -25.70 20.28
CA ALA A 512 18.65 -25.71 20.76
C ALA A 512 18.96 -24.56 21.73
N TRP A 513 18.13 -23.52 21.73
CA TRP A 513 18.27 -22.36 22.60
C TRP A 513 17.35 -22.47 23.82
N VAL A 514 17.89 -22.91 24.96
CA VAL A 514 17.13 -22.97 26.20
C VAL A 514 16.97 -21.56 26.77
N ILE A 515 15.82 -20.93 26.49
CA ILE A 515 15.51 -19.53 26.84
C ILE A 515 15.77 -19.22 28.32
N GLU A 516 15.46 -20.15 29.22
CA GLU A 516 15.63 -19.94 30.67
C GLU A 516 17.10 -19.90 31.12
N SER A 517 18.00 -20.55 30.40
CA SER A 517 19.42 -20.64 30.80
C SER A 517 20.35 -19.76 29.97
N GLN A 518 19.85 -19.16 28.89
CA GLN A 518 20.66 -18.49 27.86
C GLN A 518 21.86 -19.33 27.39
N SER A 519 21.76 -20.67 27.49
CA SER A 519 22.83 -21.58 27.14
C SER A 519 22.42 -22.44 25.96
N PHE A 520 23.36 -22.63 25.04
CA PHE A 520 23.21 -23.49 23.88
C PHE A 520 23.42 -24.94 24.33
N ASP A 521 22.45 -25.82 24.07
CA ASP A 521 22.60 -27.24 24.35
C ASP A 521 23.18 -27.96 23.11
N PRO A 522 24.49 -28.29 23.09
CA PRO A 522 25.09 -28.98 21.95
C PRO A 522 24.53 -30.40 21.75
N LYS A 523 23.90 -30.99 22.78
CA LYS A 523 23.32 -32.32 22.71
C LYS A 523 22.02 -32.32 21.89
N ALA A 524 21.16 -31.33 22.10
CA ALA A 524 19.96 -31.12 21.30
C ALA A 524 20.28 -30.96 19.79
N VAL A 525 21.35 -30.22 19.47
CA VAL A 525 21.81 -30.07 18.08
C VAL A 525 22.34 -31.38 17.49
N ARG A 526 23.09 -32.16 18.27
CA ARG A 526 23.59 -33.47 17.83
C ARG A 526 22.45 -34.44 17.52
N ASP A 527 21.42 -34.47 18.37
CA ASP A 527 20.25 -35.32 18.18
C ASP A 527 19.45 -34.88 16.93
N HIS A 528 19.35 -33.57 16.69
CA HIS A 528 18.77 -33.03 15.46
C HIS A 528 19.57 -33.32 14.19
N ILE A 529 20.91 -33.27 14.24
CA ILE A 529 21.77 -33.67 13.11
C ILE A 529 21.55 -35.15 12.78
N SER A 530 21.41 -36.00 13.80
CA SER A 530 21.06 -37.41 13.59
C SER A 530 19.66 -37.58 12.97
N GLY A 531 18.70 -36.75 13.38
CA GLY A 531 17.37 -36.69 12.76
C GLY A 531 17.41 -36.28 11.29
N LEU A 532 18.16 -35.22 10.96
CA LEU A 532 18.36 -34.75 9.59
C LEU A 532 19.03 -35.81 8.71
N HIS A 533 20.03 -36.53 9.22
CA HIS A 533 20.64 -37.63 8.50
C HIS A 533 19.61 -38.72 8.15
N THR A 534 18.69 -39.01 9.07
CA THR A 534 17.61 -39.99 8.85
C THR A 534 16.63 -39.51 7.77
N ILE A 535 16.27 -38.21 7.78
CA ILE A 535 15.40 -37.61 6.76
C ILE A 535 16.09 -37.62 5.39
N LEU A 536 17.35 -37.19 5.29
CA LEU A 536 18.11 -37.18 4.04
C LEU A 536 18.32 -38.58 3.48
N THR A 537 18.53 -39.58 4.35
CA THR A 537 18.61 -40.99 3.92
C THR A 537 17.27 -41.46 3.37
N ARG A 538 16.16 -41.13 4.05
CA ARG A 538 14.81 -41.45 3.57
C ARG A 538 14.48 -40.78 2.24
N ASP A 539 14.87 -39.54 2.06
CA ASP A 539 14.64 -38.81 0.81
C ASP A 539 15.52 -39.34 -0.33
N LYS A 540 16.78 -39.69 -0.04
CA LYS A 540 17.63 -40.43 -0.98
C LYS A 540 16.97 -41.74 -1.42
N ASP A 541 16.50 -42.55 -0.47
CA ASP A 541 15.83 -43.83 -0.79
C ASP A 541 14.54 -43.60 -1.63
N ARG A 542 13.82 -42.49 -1.39
CA ARG A 542 12.65 -42.10 -2.18
C ARG A 542 13.03 -41.67 -3.60
N HIS A 543 14.11 -40.92 -3.77
CA HIS A 543 14.65 -40.53 -5.07
C HIS A 543 15.17 -41.75 -5.84
N ASP A 544 15.92 -42.63 -5.19
CA ASP A 544 16.42 -43.87 -5.77
C ASP A 544 15.25 -44.77 -6.20
N SER A 545 14.22 -44.92 -5.35
CA SER A 545 12.98 -45.65 -5.72
C SER A 545 12.24 -45.01 -6.90
N THR A 546 12.26 -43.69 -7.02
CA THR A 546 11.60 -42.99 -8.13
C THR A 546 12.40 -43.17 -9.41
N LEU A 547 13.72 -43.10 -9.35
CA LEU A 547 14.62 -43.42 -10.46
C LEU A 547 14.44 -44.87 -10.90
N ASP A 548 14.33 -45.82 -9.98
CA ASP A 548 14.05 -47.22 -10.27
C ASP A 548 12.71 -47.40 -10.97
N LYS A 549 11.66 -46.68 -10.54
CA LYS A 549 10.35 -46.69 -11.23
C LYS A 549 10.43 -46.12 -12.65
N VAL A 550 11.18 -45.03 -12.85
CA VAL A 550 11.40 -44.44 -14.17
C VAL A 550 12.18 -45.41 -15.06
N ASN A 551 13.24 -46.03 -14.55
CA ASN A 551 14.03 -47.03 -15.25
C ASN A 551 13.19 -48.28 -15.58
N ALA A 552 12.35 -48.75 -14.66
CA ALA A 552 11.44 -49.86 -14.90
C ALA A 552 10.38 -49.51 -15.95
N ALA A 553 9.81 -48.30 -15.93
CA ALA A 553 8.88 -47.84 -16.95
C ALA A 553 9.55 -47.73 -18.34
N ALA A 554 10.77 -47.20 -18.39
CA ALA A 554 11.58 -47.16 -19.61
C ALA A 554 11.90 -48.56 -20.14
N ALA A 555 12.26 -49.50 -19.26
CA ALA A 555 12.51 -50.89 -19.61
C ALA A 555 11.25 -51.61 -20.12
N GLN A 556 10.09 -51.39 -19.49
CA GLN A 556 8.80 -51.93 -19.95
C GLN A 556 8.39 -51.38 -21.31
N LEU A 557 8.60 -50.08 -21.55
CA LEU A 557 8.38 -49.47 -22.87
C LEU A 557 9.30 -50.09 -23.94
N LYS A 558 10.57 -50.35 -23.59
CA LYS A 558 11.52 -51.04 -24.47
C LYS A 558 11.15 -52.49 -24.73
N ALA A 559 10.63 -53.22 -23.74
CA ALA A 559 10.20 -54.61 -23.88
C ALA A 559 8.90 -54.74 -24.71
N LYS A 560 7.92 -53.84 -24.50
CA LYS A 560 6.68 -53.81 -25.31
C LYS A 560 6.95 -53.50 -26.78
N ARG A 561 8.04 -52.80 -27.11
CA ARG A 561 8.53 -52.59 -28.49
C ARG A 561 8.93 -53.89 -29.19
N GLY A 562 9.39 -54.90 -28.45
CA GLY A 562 9.80 -56.20 -29.01
C GLY A 562 8.62 -57.14 -29.32
N ALA A 563 7.47 -56.93 -28.70
CA ALA A 563 6.30 -57.80 -28.85
C ALA A 563 5.26 -57.31 -29.87
N SER A 564 5.35 -56.05 -30.32
CA SER A 564 4.35 -55.41 -31.19
C SER A 564 4.99 -54.92 -32.49
N SER A 565 5.39 -55.84 -33.37
CA SER A 565 6.01 -55.54 -34.67
C SER A 565 5.03 -55.03 -35.76
N GLN A 566 3.80 -54.64 -35.40
CA GLN A 566 2.75 -54.30 -36.39
C GLN A 566 2.00 -52.98 -36.17
N LEU A 567 2.48 -52.06 -35.35
CA LEU A 567 1.84 -50.74 -35.19
C LEU A 567 2.75 -49.60 -35.66
N ASN A 568 2.36 -49.05 -36.81
CA ASN A 568 2.86 -47.87 -37.53
C ASN A 568 3.97 -47.04 -36.85
N ASP A 569 5.08 -47.00 -37.56
CA ASP A 569 6.45 -46.77 -37.08
C ASP A 569 6.82 -45.28 -36.85
N GLU A 570 5.87 -44.35 -37.00
CA GLU A 570 6.13 -42.89 -36.94
C GLU A 570 5.64 -42.22 -35.65
N GLY A 571 4.41 -42.46 -35.21
CA GLY A 571 3.86 -41.81 -34.01
C GLY A 571 4.51 -42.26 -32.69
N ASN A 572 5.01 -43.51 -32.64
CA ASN A 572 5.66 -44.06 -31.46
C ASN A 572 7.15 -43.67 -31.36
N LYS A 573 7.82 -43.35 -32.48
CA LYS A 573 9.19 -42.84 -32.45
C LYS A 573 9.24 -41.46 -31.79
N VAL A 574 8.29 -40.57 -32.11
CA VAL A 574 8.24 -39.21 -31.54
C VAL A 574 8.07 -39.21 -30.02
N LYS A 575 7.18 -40.04 -29.47
CA LYS A 575 6.97 -40.10 -28.01
C LYS A 575 8.16 -40.69 -27.25
N VAL A 576 8.82 -41.70 -27.82
CA VAL A 576 10.02 -42.31 -27.21
C VAL A 576 11.21 -41.38 -27.32
N GLN A 577 11.34 -40.65 -28.43
CA GLN A 577 12.37 -39.65 -28.63
C GLN A 577 12.17 -38.48 -27.66
N ALA A 578 10.93 -38.02 -27.45
CA ALA A 578 10.63 -37.00 -26.44
C ALA A 578 10.99 -37.44 -25.01
N VAL A 579 10.75 -38.70 -24.62
CA VAL A 579 11.13 -39.21 -23.29
C VAL A 579 12.65 -39.39 -23.18
N SER A 580 13.31 -39.84 -24.26
CA SER A 580 14.77 -39.95 -24.31
C SER A 580 15.45 -38.58 -24.26
N ASP A 581 14.88 -37.59 -24.94
CA ASP A 581 15.39 -36.21 -24.98
C ASP A 581 15.14 -35.52 -23.63
N LEU A 582 14.01 -35.81 -22.97
CA LEU A 582 13.77 -35.36 -21.60
C LEU A 582 14.79 -35.97 -20.63
N SER A 583 15.04 -37.28 -20.71
CA SER A 583 16.04 -37.96 -19.88
C SER A 583 17.43 -37.39 -20.09
N LYS A 584 17.83 -37.17 -21.35
CA LYS A 584 19.09 -36.51 -21.69
C LYS A 584 19.15 -35.08 -21.17
N SER A 585 18.05 -34.31 -21.25
CA SER A 585 18.02 -32.93 -20.74
C SER A 585 18.22 -32.87 -19.22
N VAL A 586 17.72 -33.89 -18.50
CA VAL A 586 17.90 -34.00 -17.04
C VAL A 586 19.35 -34.37 -16.71
N GLU A 587 19.96 -35.30 -17.47
CA GLU A 587 21.40 -35.60 -17.34
C GLU A 587 22.27 -34.38 -17.66
N ASP A 588 21.98 -33.66 -18.75
CA ASP A 588 22.67 -32.44 -19.15
C ASP A 588 22.54 -31.34 -18.08
N LEU A 589 21.37 -31.21 -17.44
CA LEU A 589 21.14 -30.24 -16.36
C LEU A 589 21.90 -30.64 -15.09
N ALA A 590 22.01 -31.94 -14.80
CA ALA A 590 22.81 -32.44 -13.68
C ALA A 590 24.31 -32.22 -13.90
N GLU A 591 24.82 -32.49 -15.11
CA GLU A 591 26.22 -32.22 -15.47
C GLU A 591 26.54 -30.73 -15.50
N LYS A 592 25.65 -29.89 -16.07
CA LYS A 592 25.82 -28.43 -16.07
C LYS A 592 25.74 -27.85 -14.67
N GLY A 593 24.87 -28.37 -13.80
CA GLY A 593 24.80 -27.98 -12.39
C GLY A 593 26.09 -28.27 -11.64
N SER A 594 26.73 -29.41 -11.90
CA SER A 594 28.04 -29.79 -11.34
C SER A 594 29.18 -28.89 -11.86
N MET A 595 29.20 -28.58 -13.16
CA MET A 595 30.20 -27.66 -13.72
C MET A 595 30.05 -26.23 -13.18
N GLN A 596 28.82 -25.76 -12.99
CA GLN A 596 28.55 -24.42 -12.50
C GLN A 596 28.95 -24.26 -11.03
N THR A 597 28.72 -25.28 -10.19
CA THR A 597 29.16 -25.29 -8.79
C THR A 597 30.69 -25.39 -8.66
N ASN A 598 31.35 -26.23 -9.48
CA ASN A 598 32.82 -26.29 -9.51
C ASN A 598 33.46 -25.00 -10.04
N GLY A 599 32.86 -24.36 -11.05
CA GLY A 599 33.32 -23.08 -11.58
C GLY A 599 33.21 -21.94 -10.56
N LEU A 600 32.10 -21.90 -9.79
CA LEU A 600 31.90 -20.90 -8.76
C LEU A 600 32.89 -21.06 -7.60
N LEU A 601 33.21 -22.30 -7.22
CA LEU A 601 34.23 -22.61 -6.21
C LEU A 601 35.63 -22.16 -6.66
N LEU A 602 35.97 -22.34 -7.94
CA LEU A 602 37.24 -21.87 -8.50
C LEU A 602 37.35 -20.34 -8.52
N VAL A 603 36.27 -19.63 -8.89
CA VAL A 603 36.21 -18.16 -8.83
C VAL A 603 36.38 -17.66 -7.39
N MET A 604 35.77 -18.34 -6.41
CA MET A 604 35.92 -18.00 -5.00
C MET A 604 37.37 -18.17 -4.52
N VAL A 605 38.03 -19.27 -4.88
CA VAL A 605 39.45 -19.53 -4.55
C VAL A 605 40.37 -18.48 -5.19
N VAL A 606 40.15 -18.12 -6.46
CA VAL A 606 40.92 -17.08 -7.15
C VAL A 606 40.71 -15.71 -6.48
N SER A 607 39.49 -15.40 -6.06
CA SER A 607 39.16 -14.14 -5.37
C SER A 607 39.87 -14.02 -4.02
N VAL A 608 39.89 -15.10 -3.24
CA VAL A 608 40.61 -15.15 -1.95
C VAL A 608 42.12 -15.02 -2.17
N ALA A 609 42.69 -15.69 -3.18
CA ALA A 609 44.11 -15.56 -3.52
C ALA A 609 44.47 -14.13 -3.97
N GLY A 610 43.60 -13.48 -4.76
CA GLY A 610 43.77 -12.09 -5.20
C GLY A 610 43.76 -11.10 -4.04
N LEU A 611 42.83 -11.27 -3.08
CA LEU A 611 42.81 -10.48 -1.85
C LEU A 611 44.08 -10.70 -1.01
N GLY A 612 44.56 -11.95 -0.89
CA GLY A 612 45.81 -12.26 -0.21
C GLY A 612 47.02 -11.53 -0.81
N LEU A 613 47.12 -11.49 -2.15
CA LEU A 613 48.17 -10.74 -2.84
C LEU A 613 48.07 -9.22 -2.61
N LEU A 614 46.86 -8.67 -2.58
CA LEU A 614 46.64 -7.25 -2.25
C LEU A 614 47.08 -6.91 -0.82
N PHE A 615 46.76 -7.78 0.15
CA PHE A 615 47.23 -7.61 1.54
C PHE A 615 48.75 -7.70 1.65
N LEU A 616 49.40 -8.63 0.94
CA LEU A 616 50.87 -8.73 0.92
C LEU A 616 51.54 -7.50 0.30
N ASN A 617 51.00 -6.97 -0.80
CA ASN A 617 51.50 -5.73 -1.40
C ASN A 617 51.33 -4.53 -0.45
N ARG A 618 50.21 -4.47 0.26
CA ARG A 618 49.95 -3.42 1.25
C ARG A 618 50.87 -3.53 2.46
N MET A 619 51.12 -4.73 2.96
CA MET A 619 52.08 -4.99 4.06
C MET A 619 53.49 -4.55 3.67
N ARG A 620 53.98 -4.94 2.47
CA ARG A 620 55.30 -4.50 1.96
C ARG A 620 55.41 -2.98 1.80
N TYR A 621 54.31 -2.32 1.42
CA TYR A 621 54.27 -0.86 1.33
C TYR A 621 54.44 -0.19 2.70
N TYR A 622 53.78 -0.72 3.74
CA TYR A 622 53.96 -0.22 5.11
C TYR A 622 55.36 -0.52 5.66
N GLU A 623 55.92 -1.69 5.33
CA GLU A 623 57.27 -2.08 5.75
C GLU A 623 58.34 -1.15 5.18
N LYS A 624 58.21 -0.73 3.91
CA LYS A 624 59.11 0.27 3.30
C LYS A 624 59.01 1.67 3.90
N LYS A 625 57.85 2.04 4.47
CA LYS A 625 57.63 3.37 5.04
C LYS A 625 58.16 3.53 6.47
N HIS A 626 58.51 2.44 7.15
CA HIS A 626 59.04 2.46 8.51
C HIS A 626 60.56 2.28 8.60
N TYR A 627 61.27 2.16 7.46
CA TYR A 627 62.73 2.05 7.38
C TYR A 627 63.43 3.32 6.84
N ILE A 628 62.71 4.44 6.75
CA ILE A 628 63.25 5.81 6.55
C ILE A 628 62.84 6.61 7.78
#